data_AF-A0A1T5F094-F1
#
_entry.id   AF-A0A1T5F094-F1
#
_cell.length_a   1.000
_cell.length_b   1.000
_cell.length_c   1.000
_cell.angle_alpha   90.00
_cell.angle_beta   90.00
_cell.angle_gamma   90.00
#
_symmetry.space_group_name_H-M   'P 1'
#
loop_
_entity.id
_entity.type
_entity.pdbx_description
1 polymer ?
#
loop_
_entity_poly.entity_id
_entity_poly.type
_entity_poly.pdbx_seq_one_letter_code
_entity_poly.pdbx_strand_id
1 'polypeptide(L)'
;MSLSPQFLDELRARVTLSTLIGRSVKLVKAGREFKACCPFHNEKSPSFYVNDDKGFYHCFGCGAHGDAIRFLTEAKGLTFIDAVKELAQGAGMEVPAPDPRAAQRNEMQAGLHDVMAAAASWFQEQLGGIAGAEARAYLQRRGIDERLVKKFGIGFAPDSRGKLRTALKSFGDAKLIETGLLIQVEDKEPYDRFRGRVMIPIQDQRGRVIAFGGRILDKGEPKYLNSPDTPLFDKGRTLFNIERASAASRKANRVIAVEGYMDVIALAKAGIDEAVAANGTALTEAQLERMWRMSEIPLLCFDGDKAGQKAAVRAAQRALPMIAPGRTLRFALLPGGQDPDDLVKSGGVRAVEQVLGEAISLDELLWRAEYEAQPLSTPEARAGLRKRLGDLAGSIQDRDVRELYQAEFRRRFDELFGSAQRRPFERSFQPRRQRRPGQPWKPEPLPPSRAAHAVNRSGVNPMVTRAVMAGLLRFPALFSSHMEAIGQLQLDDERLDRLRAEAFEAGFSGLPLEKESLETILAEAGLGAVVEELKATNALAFSFLRGNADPDRAMRDLSAAIEAMAARPLLDAALREATERLGMAADDAGLEEQRRLLAAREAADRALTDLALGEDGGGA
;
A
#
# COMPACT_ATOMS: atom_id res chain seq x y z
N MET A 1 -32.68 10.25 -22.73
CA MET A 1 -32.18 9.84 -24.06
C MET A 1 -32.26 8.33 -24.11
N SER A 2 -33.12 7.74 -24.94
CA SER A 2 -33.15 6.29 -25.11
C SER A 2 -32.44 5.98 -26.42
N LEU A 3 -31.17 5.57 -26.33
CA LEU A 3 -30.48 4.97 -27.47
C LEU A 3 -31.04 3.55 -27.60
N SER A 4 -31.55 3.19 -28.77
CA SER A 4 -32.06 1.83 -28.96
C SER A 4 -30.89 0.84 -28.85
N PRO A 5 -31.11 -0.36 -28.27
CA PRO A 5 -30.11 -1.42 -28.28
C PRO A 5 -29.58 -1.69 -29.69
N GLN A 6 -30.47 -1.64 -30.69
CA GLN A 6 -30.14 -1.81 -32.10
C GLN A 6 -29.16 -0.75 -32.63
N PHE A 7 -29.29 0.53 -32.24
CA PHE A 7 -28.33 1.56 -32.63
C PHE A 7 -26.96 1.34 -32.00
N LEU A 8 -26.92 0.94 -30.73
CA LEU A 8 -25.66 0.64 -30.04
C LEU A 8 -24.95 -0.58 -30.66
N ASP A 9 -25.71 -1.59 -31.08
CA ASP A 9 -25.16 -2.78 -31.73
C ASP A 9 -24.65 -2.46 -33.14
N GLU A 10 -25.37 -1.64 -33.90
CA GLU A 10 -24.90 -1.15 -35.19
C GLU A 10 -23.63 -0.29 -35.05
N LEU A 11 -23.57 0.57 -34.03
CA LEU A 11 -22.40 1.38 -33.74
C LEU A 11 -21.19 0.51 -33.39
N ARG A 12 -21.37 -0.51 -32.56
CA ARG A 12 -20.31 -1.48 -32.25
C ARG A 12 -19.82 -2.21 -33.50
N ALA A 13 -20.73 -2.61 -34.39
CA ALA A 13 -20.39 -3.32 -35.61
C ALA A 13 -19.60 -2.47 -36.62
N ARG A 14 -19.79 -1.14 -36.64
CA ARG A 14 -19.06 -0.24 -37.54
C ARG A 14 -17.72 0.25 -36.99
N VAL A 15 -17.43 0.00 -35.72
CA VAL A 15 -16.19 0.43 -35.09
C VAL A 15 -15.20 -0.72 -35.05
N THR A 16 -14.09 -0.58 -35.77
CA THR A 16 -12.95 -1.48 -35.64
C THR A 16 -12.16 -1.13 -34.38
N LEU A 17 -12.17 -2.03 -33.40
CA LEU A 17 -11.63 -1.79 -32.06
C LEU A 17 -10.11 -1.56 -32.07
N SER A 18 -9.37 -2.31 -32.89
CA SER A 18 -7.92 -2.13 -33.07
C SER A 18 -7.57 -0.77 -33.66
N THR A 19 -8.40 -0.22 -34.55
CA THR A 19 -8.19 1.10 -35.14
C THR A 19 -8.46 2.20 -34.12
N LEU A 20 -9.48 2.02 -33.28
CA LEU A 20 -9.80 2.96 -32.20
C LEU A 20 -8.67 2.99 -31.15
N ILE A 21 -8.29 1.82 -30.64
CA ILE A 21 -7.27 1.67 -29.59
C ILE A 21 -5.88 2.03 -30.12
N GLY A 22 -5.59 1.70 -31.39
CA GLY A 22 -4.33 1.97 -32.08
C GLY A 22 -3.96 3.46 -32.15
N ARG A 23 -4.93 4.37 -31.95
CA ARG A 23 -4.69 5.81 -31.83
C ARG A 23 -3.99 6.21 -30.53
N SER A 24 -4.13 5.40 -29.49
CA SER A 24 -3.62 5.69 -28.15
C SER A 24 -2.57 4.68 -27.68
N VAL A 25 -2.56 3.47 -28.25
CA VAL A 25 -1.67 2.38 -27.84
C VAL A 25 -1.05 1.73 -29.08
N LYS A 26 0.26 1.47 -29.04
CA LYS A 26 0.96 0.79 -30.12
C LYS A 26 0.60 -0.69 -30.16
N LEU A 27 -0.29 -1.07 -31.08
CA LEU A 27 -0.73 -2.45 -31.29
C LEU A 27 0.24 -3.20 -32.22
N VAL A 28 0.51 -4.46 -31.88
CA VAL A 28 1.29 -5.41 -32.68
C VAL A 28 0.37 -6.56 -33.09
N LYS A 29 0.38 -6.93 -34.37
CA LYS A 29 -0.45 -8.03 -34.87
C LYS A 29 0.05 -9.37 -34.32
N ALA A 30 -0.85 -10.18 -33.79
CA ALA A 30 -0.60 -11.50 -33.22
C ALA A 30 -1.63 -12.50 -33.76
N GLY A 31 -1.35 -13.04 -34.96
CA GLY A 31 -2.29 -13.90 -35.67
C GLY A 31 -3.52 -13.13 -36.15
N ARG A 32 -4.70 -13.52 -35.65
CA ARG A 32 -6.00 -12.87 -35.94
C ARG A 32 -6.33 -11.74 -34.96
N GLU A 33 -5.57 -11.61 -33.88
CA GLU A 33 -5.78 -10.59 -32.85
C GLU A 33 -4.63 -9.57 -32.88
N PHE A 34 -4.79 -8.49 -32.10
CA PHE A 34 -3.73 -7.53 -31.83
C PHE A 34 -3.35 -7.60 -30.36
N LYS A 35 -2.06 -7.43 -30.07
CA LYS A 35 -1.55 -7.36 -28.70
C LYS A 35 -0.83 -6.05 -28.43
N ALA A 36 -0.90 -5.57 -27.19
CA ALA A 36 -0.16 -4.40 -26.71
C ALA A 36 0.12 -4.51 -25.21
N CYS A 37 0.93 -3.59 -24.69
CA CYS A 37 0.91 -3.28 -23.27
C CYS A 37 -0.41 -2.59 -22.92
N CYS A 38 -0.98 -2.98 -21.79
CA CYS A 38 -2.29 -2.52 -21.35
C CYS A 38 -2.32 -1.01 -21.08
N PRO A 39 -3.33 -0.28 -21.58
CA PRO A 39 -3.51 1.13 -21.25
C PRO A 39 -4.12 1.37 -19.86
N PHE A 40 -4.57 0.31 -19.18
CA PHE A 40 -5.26 0.38 -17.89
C PHE A 40 -4.34 0.10 -16.69
N HIS A 41 -3.15 -0.48 -16.92
CA HIS A 41 -2.16 -0.75 -15.89
C HIS A 41 -0.76 -0.82 -16.52
N ASN A 42 0.29 -0.57 -15.73
CA ASN A 42 1.64 -0.49 -16.25
C ASN A 42 2.29 -1.89 -16.34
N GLU A 43 2.67 -2.32 -17.54
CA GLU A 43 3.32 -3.62 -17.78
C GLU A 43 4.39 -3.55 -18.87
N LYS A 44 5.43 -4.39 -18.74
CA LYS A 44 6.54 -4.47 -19.71
C LYS A 44 6.30 -5.51 -20.81
N SER A 45 5.50 -6.54 -20.53
CA SER A 45 5.11 -7.58 -21.48
C SER A 45 3.71 -7.31 -22.01
N PRO A 46 3.44 -7.48 -23.32
CA PRO A 46 2.09 -7.30 -23.87
C PRO A 46 1.10 -8.33 -23.31
N SER A 47 0.16 -7.92 -22.44
CA SER A 47 -0.95 -8.76 -21.96
C SER A 47 -2.32 -8.29 -22.42
N PHE A 48 -2.39 -7.17 -23.14
CA PHE A 48 -3.62 -6.59 -23.65
C PHE A 48 -3.91 -7.08 -25.06
N TYR A 49 -4.99 -7.84 -25.21
CA TYR A 49 -5.42 -8.42 -26.48
C TYR A 49 -6.67 -7.70 -26.98
N VAL A 50 -6.69 -7.42 -28.27
CA VAL A 50 -7.81 -6.80 -28.99
C VAL A 50 -8.25 -7.73 -30.10
N ASN A 51 -9.49 -8.15 -30.06
CA ASN A 51 -10.10 -9.00 -31.07
C ASN A 51 -11.17 -8.21 -31.82
N ASP A 52 -10.87 -7.85 -33.07
CA ASP A 52 -11.81 -7.11 -33.93
C ASP A 52 -13.00 -7.96 -34.34
N ASP A 53 -12.79 -9.26 -34.63
CA ASP A 53 -13.86 -10.19 -35.05
C ASP A 53 -14.93 -10.36 -33.96
N LYS A 54 -14.50 -10.36 -32.69
CA LYS A 54 -15.38 -10.49 -31.52
C LYS A 54 -15.79 -9.15 -30.91
N GLY A 55 -15.20 -8.04 -31.36
CA GLY A 55 -15.53 -6.68 -30.93
C GLY A 55 -15.19 -6.34 -29.47
N PHE A 56 -14.24 -7.05 -28.84
CA PHE A 56 -13.83 -6.78 -27.46
C PHE A 56 -12.31 -6.81 -27.26
N TYR A 57 -11.87 -6.15 -26.18
CA TYR A 57 -10.53 -6.29 -25.66
C TYR A 57 -10.52 -7.06 -24.34
N HIS A 58 -9.40 -7.70 -24.02
CA HIS A 58 -9.18 -8.33 -22.74
C HIS A 58 -7.71 -8.21 -22.34
N CYS A 59 -7.47 -7.81 -21.10
CA CYS A 59 -6.14 -7.79 -20.51
C CYS A 59 -5.94 -8.99 -19.59
N PHE A 60 -4.97 -9.85 -19.91
CA PHE A 60 -4.65 -11.00 -19.05
C PHE A 60 -3.83 -10.63 -17.80
N GLY A 61 -3.21 -9.45 -17.76
CA GLY A 61 -2.53 -8.93 -16.56
C GLY A 61 -3.49 -8.41 -15.49
N CYS A 62 -4.40 -7.49 -15.85
CA CYS A 62 -5.28 -6.81 -14.88
C CYS A 62 -6.78 -7.18 -14.98
N GLY A 63 -7.18 -8.04 -15.92
CA GLY A 63 -8.59 -8.43 -16.11
C GLY A 63 -9.47 -7.38 -16.79
N ALA A 64 -8.92 -6.24 -17.23
CA ALA A 64 -9.69 -5.22 -17.93
C ALA A 64 -10.32 -5.79 -19.22
N HIS A 65 -11.63 -5.64 -19.35
CA HIS A 65 -12.41 -6.21 -20.44
C HIS A 65 -13.52 -5.26 -20.89
N GLY A 66 -13.69 -5.08 -22.20
CA GLY A 66 -14.70 -4.17 -22.70
C GLY A 66 -14.78 -4.07 -24.22
N ASP A 67 -15.75 -3.28 -24.67
CA ASP A 67 -15.96 -2.91 -26.07
C ASP A 67 -15.39 -1.49 -26.35
N ALA A 68 -15.62 -0.99 -27.57
CA ALA A 68 -15.20 0.35 -27.99
C ALA A 68 -15.72 1.48 -27.09
N ILE A 69 -16.96 1.36 -26.61
CA ILE A 69 -17.59 2.37 -25.75
C ILE A 69 -16.90 2.34 -24.38
N ARG A 70 -16.76 1.14 -23.80
CA ARG A 70 -16.12 0.93 -22.51
C ARG A 70 -14.68 1.38 -22.49
N PHE A 71 -13.94 1.15 -23.59
CA PHE A 71 -12.60 1.69 -23.76
C PHE A 71 -12.57 3.22 -23.62
N LEU A 72 -13.46 3.93 -24.31
CA LEU A 72 -13.52 5.39 -24.22
C LEU A 72 -13.97 5.89 -22.84
N THR A 73 -14.88 5.20 -22.17
CA THR A 73 -15.33 5.60 -20.84
C THR A 73 -14.29 5.33 -19.76
N GLU A 74 -13.62 4.18 -19.80
CA GLU A 74 -12.67 3.78 -18.76
C GLU A 74 -11.25 4.27 -19.03
N ALA A 75 -10.77 4.24 -20.28
CA ALA A 75 -9.40 4.66 -20.63
C ALA A 75 -9.32 6.17 -20.87
N LYS A 76 -10.33 6.78 -21.49
CA LYS A 76 -10.36 8.24 -21.77
C LYS A 76 -11.24 9.04 -20.82
N GLY A 77 -11.98 8.40 -19.91
CA GLY A 77 -12.82 9.10 -18.92
C GLY A 77 -14.03 9.81 -19.52
N LEU A 78 -14.47 9.43 -20.74
CA LEU A 78 -15.66 10.03 -21.36
C LEU A 78 -16.94 9.55 -20.68
N THR A 79 -17.98 10.39 -20.72
CA THR A 79 -19.33 9.93 -20.36
C THR A 79 -19.84 8.96 -21.43
N PHE A 80 -20.76 8.07 -21.08
CA PHE A 80 -21.32 7.09 -22.02
C PHE A 80 -21.86 7.74 -23.31
N ILE A 81 -22.57 8.87 -23.18
CA ILE A 81 -23.13 9.59 -24.34
C ILE A 81 -22.04 10.25 -25.19
N ASP A 82 -21.02 10.84 -24.56
CA ASP A 82 -19.90 11.44 -25.29
C ASP A 82 -19.08 10.38 -26.04
N ALA A 83 -18.87 9.21 -25.41
CA ALA A 83 -18.24 8.06 -26.06
C ALA A 83 -19.04 7.58 -27.27
N VAL A 84 -20.37 7.48 -27.15
CA VAL A 84 -21.26 7.11 -28.28
C VAL A 84 -21.18 8.14 -29.40
N LYS A 85 -21.16 9.44 -29.10
CA LYS A 85 -21.02 10.52 -30.10
C LYS A 85 -19.68 10.48 -30.83
N GLU A 86 -18.57 10.32 -30.10
CA GLU A 86 -17.23 10.23 -30.68
C GLU A 86 -17.10 9.03 -31.63
N LEU A 87 -17.64 7.87 -31.23
CA LEU A 87 -17.65 6.67 -32.06
C LEU A 87 -18.55 6.83 -33.28
N ALA A 88 -19.75 7.39 -33.12
CA ALA A 88 -20.70 7.56 -34.21
C ALA A 88 -20.16 8.53 -35.28
N GLN A 89 -19.51 9.63 -34.86
CA GLN A 89 -18.82 10.53 -35.76
C GLN A 89 -17.70 9.83 -36.54
N GLY A 90 -16.91 8.99 -35.87
CA GLY A 90 -15.86 8.20 -36.52
C GLY A 90 -16.39 7.11 -37.46
N ALA A 91 -17.59 6.60 -37.20
CA ALA A 91 -18.27 5.57 -37.99
C ALA A 91 -19.20 6.14 -39.09
N GLY A 92 -19.26 7.47 -39.25
CA GLY A 92 -20.18 8.14 -40.18
C GLY A 92 -21.65 7.85 -39.87
N MET A 93 -21.98 7.60 -38.60
CA MET A 93 -23.34 7.36 -38.13
C MET A 93 -23.90 8.64 -37.50
N GLU A 94 -25.11 9.00 -37.92
CA GLU A 94 -25.86 10.03 -37.19
C GLU A 94 -26.39 9.42 -35.90
N VAL A 95 -25.99 9.99 -34.76
CA VAL A 95 -26.60 9.64 -33.47
C VAL A 95 -28.05 10.11 -33.52
N PRO A 96 -29.04 9.24 -33.22
CA PRO A 96 -30.44 9.62 -33.20
C PRO A 96 -30.62 10.93 -32.43
N ALA A 97 -31.14 11.94 -33.13
CA ALA A 97 -31.38 13.23 -32.50
C ALA A 97 -32.28 13.00 -31.28
N PRO A 98 -31.99 13.62 -30.12
CA PRO A 98 -32.99 13.68 -29.08
C PRO A 98 -34.27 14.26 -29.70
N ASP A 99 -35.45 13.70 -29.36
CA ASP A 99 -36.77 14.20 -29.83
C ASP A 99 -36.69 15.73 -29.96
N PRO A 100 -36.95 16.35 -31.13
CA PRO A 100 -36.76 17.79 -31.31
C PRO A 100 -37.42 18.62 -30.22
N ARG A 101 -38.53 18.13 -29.62
CA ARG A 101 -39.15 18.77 -28.46
C ARG A 101 -38.39 18.50 -27.16
N ALA A 102 -37.76 17.34 -26.96
CA ALA A 102 -36.88 17.04 -25.82
C ALA A 102 -35.47 17.66 -25.96
N ALA A 103 -34.94 17.80 -27.17
CA ALA A 103 -33.69 18.50 -27.50
C ALA A 103 -33.88 20.00 -27.34
N GLN A 104 -34.96 20.57 -27.90
CA GLN A 104 -35.32 21.96 -27.69
C GLN A 104 -35.71 22.22 -26.22
N ARG A 105 -36.34 21.28 -25.51
CA ARG A 105 -36.54 21.39 -24.05
C ARG A 105 -35.25 21.25 -23.24
N ASN A 106 -34.27 20.45 -23.65
CA ASN A 106 -32.96 20.32 -22.99
C ASN A 106 -32.01 21.47 -23.34
N GLU A 107 -32.12 22.06 -24.53
CA GLU A 107 -31.43 23.30 -24.92
C GLU A 107 -32.10 24.53 -24.29
N MET A 108 -33.44 24.51 -24.11
CA MET A 108 -34.17 25.55 -23.39
C MET A 108 -34.08 25.41 -21.86
N GLN A 109 -33.81 24.22 -21.33
CA GLN A 109 -33.60 24.00 -19.90
C GLN A 109 -32.10 24.05 -19.60
N ALA A 110 -31.65 25.16 -19.02
CA ALA A 110 -30.33 25.25 -18.42
C ALA A 110 -30.01 24.03 -17.53
N GLY A 111 -28.92 23.33 -17.82
CA GLY A 111 -28.43 22.20 -17.03
C GLY A 111 -27.82 22.67 -15.70
N LEU A 112 -27.54 21.73 -14.81
CA LEU A 112 -26.91 22.05 -13.52
C LEU A 112 -25.54 22.73 -13.69
N HIS A 113 -24.79 22.42 -14.74
CA HIS A 113 -23.54 23.11 -15.05
C HIS A 113 -23.75 24.58 -15.46
N ASP A 114 -24.84 24.91 -16.15
CA ASP A 114 -25.16 26.30 -16.51
C ASP A 114 -25.51 27.11 -15.27
N VAL A 115 -26.22 26.50 -14.32
CA VAL A 115 -26.50 27.08 -13.00
C VAL A 115 -25.19 27.39 -12.26
N MET A 116 -24.26 26.44 -12.22
CA MET A 116 -22.97 26.61 -11.54
C MET A 116 -22.09 27.67 -12.23
N ALA A 117 -22.10 27.72 -13.56
CA ALA A 117 -21.40 28.76 -14.32
C ALA A 117 -21.99 30.14 -14.06
N ALA A 118 -23.32 30.27 -14.06
CA ALA A 118 -24.01 31.52 -13.76
C ALA A 118 -23.75 31.98 -12.31
N ALA A 119 -23.76 31.05 -11.35
CA ALA A 119 -23.39 31.35 -9.96
C ALA A 119 -21.94 31.82 -9.83
N ALA A 120 -21.00 31.18 -10.52
CA ALA A 120 -19.59 31.59 -10.53
C ALA A 120 -19.42 33.01 -11.11
N SER A 121 -20.06 33.32 -12.24
CA SER A 121 -20.07 34.67 -12.82
C SER A 121 -20.63 35.69 -11.84
N TRP A 122 -21.78 35.38 -11.25
CA TRP A 122 -22.44 36.26 -10.30
C TRP A 122 -21.55 36.55 -9.08
N PHE A 123 -20.92 35.52 -8.49
CA PHE A 123 -20.00 35.74 -7.36
C PHE A 123 -18.79 36.60 -7.76
N GLN A 124 -18.25 36.47 -8.98
CA GLN A 124 -17.17 37.34 -9.47
C GLN A 124 -17.64 38.78 -9.66
N GLU A 125 -18.83 38.99 -10.21
CA GLU A 125 -19.45 40.32 -10.31
C GLU A 125 -19.65 40.96 -8.93
N GLN A 126 -20.13 40.19 -7.94
CA GLN A 126 -20.27 40.67 -6.57
C GLN A 126 -18.91 41.03 -5.94
N LEU A 127 -17.85 40.26 -6.24
CA LEU A 127 -16.49 40.58 -5.80
C LEU A 127 -15.97 41.87 -6.44
N GLY A 128 -16.33 42.17 -7.70
CA GLY A 128 -15.97 43.42 -8.38
C GLY A 128 -16.81 44.63 -7.95
N GLY A 129 -18.06 44.40 -7.51
CA GLY A 129 -19.00 45.44 -7.10
C GLY A 129 -18.71 46.09 -5.75
N ILE A 130 -19.62 46.98 -5.32
CA ILE A 130 -19.52 47.71 -4.04
C ILE A 130 -19.50 46.74 -2.85
N ALA A 131 -20.35 45.71 -2.87
CA ALA A 131 -20.43 44.73 -1.79
C ALA A 131 -19.14 43.93 -1.58
N GLY A 132 -18.30 43.80 -2.61
CA GLY A 132 -17.04 43.06 -2.54
C GLY A 132 -15.86 43.83 -1.96
N ALA A 133 -16.01 45.10 -1.55
CA ALA A 133 -14.89 45.94 -1.11
C ALA A 133 -14.08 45.32 0.04
N GLU A 134 -14.75 44.82 1.07
CA GLU A 134 -14.10 44.15 2.21
C GLU A 134 -13.44 42.83 1.79
N ALA A 135 -14.07 42.07 0.90
CA ALA A 135 -13.52 40.82 0.38
C ALA A 135 -12.25 41.05 -0.45
N ARG A 136 -12.21 42.11 -1.28
CA ARG A 136 -11.01 42.50 -2.03
C ARG A 136 -9.89 42.93 -1.08
N ALA A 137 -10.21 43.76 -0.07
CA ALA A 137 -9.23 44.17 0.94
C ALA A 137 -8.68 42.96 1.72
N TYR A 138 -9.54 41.98 2.03
CA TYR A 138 -9.16 40.73 2.66
C TYR A 138 -8.20 39.90 1.79
N LEU A 139 -8.53 39.70 0.51
CA LEU A 139 -7.69 38.97 -0.45
C LEU A 139 -6.33 39.65 -0.63
N GLN A 140 -6.31 40.98 -0.69
CA GLN A 140 -5.08 41.77 -0.78
C GLN A 140 -4.21 41.63 0.46
N ARG A 141 -4.77 41.63 1.68
CA ARG A 141 -4.03 41.35 2.92
C ARG A 141 -3.45 39.92 2.94
N ARG A 142 -4.13 38.98 2.29
CA ARG A 142 -3.64 37.61 2.04
C ARG A 142 -2.65 37.53 0.87
N GLY A 143 -2.35 38.64 0.20
CA GLY A 143 -1.44 38.69 -0.92
C GLY A 143 -1.94 37.96 -2.17
N ILE A 144 -3.26 37.78 -2.30
CA ILE A 144 -3.91 37.24 -3.49
C ILE A 144 -4.24 38.43 -4.39
N ASP A 145 -3.48 38.58 -5.48
CA ASP A 145 -3.65 39.65 -6.45
C ASP A 145 -4.77 39.36 -7.46
N GLU A 146 -5.07 40.33 -8.32
CA GLU A 146 -6.11 40.22 -9.34
C GLU A 146 -5.83 39.08 -10.35
N ARG A 147 -4.56 38.80 -10.62
CA ARG A 147 -4.17 37.69 -11.49
C ARG A 147 -4.59 36.35 -10.88
N LEU A 148 -4.34 36.14 -9.59
CA LEU A 148 -4.75 34.93 -8.88
C LEU A 148 -6.27 34.86 -8.71
N VAL A 149 -6.92 35.98 -8.40
CA VAL A 149 -8.40 36.07 -8.35
C VAL A 149 -9.00 35.59 -9.67
N LYS A 150 -8.51 36.09 -10.80
CA LYS A 150 -8.96 35.67 -12.13
C LYS A 150 -8.58 34.22 -12.44
N LYS A 151 -7.34 33.80 -12.12
CA LYS A 151 -6.83 32.44 -12.39
C LYS A 151 -7.68 31.38 -11.70
N PHE A 152 -8.06 31.59 -10.45
CA PHE A 152 -8.87 30.68 -9.65
C PHE A 152 -10.37 30.98 -9.68
N GLY A 153 -10.79 32.03 -10.41
CA GLY A 153 -12.19 32.42 -10.52
C GLY A 153 -12.82 32.82 -9.17
N ILE A 154 -12.03 33.39 -8.26
CA ILE A 154 -12.47 33.76 -6.91
C ILE A 154 -13.58 34.82 -7.02
N GLY A 155 -14.64 34.64 -6.23
CA GLY A 155 -15.77 35.54 -6.14
C GLY A 155 -16.13 35.89 -4.70
N PHE A 156 -17.29 36.50 -4.51
CA PHE A 156 -17.81 36.88 -3.20
C PHE A 156 -19.32 36.63 -3.12
N ALA A 157 -19.77 35.99 -2.05
CA ALA A 157 -21.16 35.88 -1.68
C ALA A 157 -21.48 36.99 -0.66
N PRO A 158 -22.30 38.00 -1.02
CA PRO A 158 -22.74 39.02 -0.09
C PRO A 158 -23.41 38.43 1.14
N ASP A 159 -23.36 39.13 2.27
CA ASP A 159 -24.08 38.69 3.47
C ASP A 159 -25.58 38.98 3.33
N SER A 160 -26.29 38.06 2.67
CA SER A 160 -27.73 38.13 2.44
C SER A 160 -28.31 36.73 2.24
N ARG A 161 -29.57 36.54 2.61
CA ARG A 161 -30.25 35.24 2.55
C ARG A 161 -30.94 34.92 1.21
N GLY A 162 -31.01 35.86 0.26
CA GLY A 162 -31.75 35.61 -0.99
C GLY A 162 -31.25 36.39 -2.20
N LYS A 163 -30.05 36.98 -2.14
CA LYS A 163 -29.50 37.74 -3.26
C LYS A 163 -29.12 36.82 -4.41
N LEU A 164 -28.51 35.67 -4.12
CA LEU A 164 -28.19 34.66 -5.14
C LEU A 164 -29.47 34.06 -5.71
N ARG A 165 -30.42 33.66 -4.85
CA ARG A 165 -31.74 33.18 -5.28
C ARG A 165 -32.44 34.16 -6.24
N THR A 166 -32.44 35.44 -5.89
CA THR A 166 -33.06 36.49 -6.72
C THR A 166 -32.32 36.66 -8.05
N ALA A 167 -30.99 36.67 -8.02
CA ALA A 167 -30.17 36.83 -9.22
C ALA A 167 -30.32 35.66 -10.20
N LEU A 168 -30.45 34.44 -9.70
CA LEU A 168 -30.56 33.22 -10.49
C LEU A 168 -31.99 32.66 -10.57
N LYS A 169 -33.01 33.50 -10.30
CA LYS A 169 -34.42 33.09 -10.26
C LYS A 169 -34.91 32.42 -11.55
N SER A 170 -34.30 32.75 -12.70
CA SER A 170 -34.63 32.17 -14.01
C SER A 170 -34.32 30.68 -14.12
N PHE A 171 -33.41 30.15 -13.29
CA PHE A 171 -33.08 28.73 -13.27
C PHE A 171 -34.06 27.90 -12.41
N GLY A 172 -34.82 28.56 -11.52
CA GLY A 172 -35.75 27.94 -10.59
C GLY A 172 -35.08 27.36 -9.33
N ASP A 173 -35.79 27.42 -8.20
CA ASP A 173 -35.26 27.03 -6.89
C ASP A 173 -34.84 25.55 -6.84
N ALA A 174 -35.57 24.66 -7.53
CA ALA A 174 -35.27 23.23 -7.55
C ALA A 174 -33.84 22.94 -8.00
N LYS A 175 -33.38 23.58 -9.09
CA LYS A 175 -32.00 23.40 -9.59
C LYS A 175 -30.96 24.05 -8.68
N LEU A 176 -31.29 25.19 -8.08
CA LEU A 176 -30.40 25.86 -7.14
C LEU A 176 -30.24 25.05 -5.84
N ILE A 177 -31.28 24.32 -5.40
CA ILE A 177 -31.21 23.37 -4.29
C ILE A 177 -30.39 22.13 -4.69
N GLU A 178 -30.65 21.56 -5.87
CA GLU A 178 -29.94 20.36 -6.37
C GLU A 178 -28.43 20.60 -6.56
N THR A 179 -28.03 21.81 -6.95
CA THR A 179 -26.62 22.24 -7.02
C THR A 179 -26.02 22.64 -5.67
N GLY A 180 -26.82 22.60 -4.59
CA GLY A 180 -26.38 22.95 -3.24
C GLY A 180 -26.12 24.45 -3.03
N LEU A 181 -26.64 25.32 -3.90
CA LEU A 181 -26.54 26.78 -3.77
C LEU A 181 -27.59 27.34 -2.80
N LEU A 182 -28.75 26.69 -2.67
CA LEU A 182 -29.78 27.01 -1.69
C LEU A 182 -29.96 25.91 -0.66
N ILE A 183 -30.42 26.30 0.53
CA ILE A 183 -30.88 25.38 1.58
C ILE A 183 -32.40 25.47 1.63
N GLN A 184 -33.05 24.30 1.51
CA GLN A 184 -34.47 24.13 1.76
C GLN A 184 -34.68 23.69 3.21
N VAL A 185 -35.59 24.35 3.92
CA VAL A 185 -36.09 23.90 5.23
C VAL A 185 -37.58 23.63 5.06
N GLU A 186 -38.10 22.58 5.72
CA GLU A 186 -39.51 22.23 5.69
C GLU A 186 -40.40 23.45 6.01
N ASP A 187 -41.44 23.65 5.22
CA ASP A 187 -42.40 24.76 5.29
C ASP A 187 -41.81 26.19 5.27
N LYS A 188 -40.59 26.37 4.76
CA LYS A 188 -39.94 27.68 4.66
C LYS A 188 -39.43 27.94 3.24
N GLU A 189 -39.37 29.21 2.89
CA GLU A 189 -38.74 29.65 1.65
C GLU A 189 -37.25 29.28 1.62
N PRO A 190 -36.74 28.70 0.51
CA PRO A 190 -35.32 28.40 0.38
C PRO A 190 -34.47 29.67 0.40
N TYR A 191 -33.27 29.54 0.96
CA TYR A 191 -32.36 30.66 1.17
C TYR A 191 -30.91 30.32 0.79
N ASP A 192 -30.13 31.35 0.48
CA ASP A 192 -28.74 31.25 0.01
C ASP A 192 -27.87 30.48 1.01
N ARG A 193 -27.17 29.44 0.55
CA ARG A 193 -26.25 28.63 1.39
C ARG A 193 -25.05 29.46 1.83
N PHE A 194 -24.41 30.13 0.88
CA PHE A 194 -23.19 30.90 1.10
C PHE A 194 -23.53 32.37 1.31
N ARG A 195 -23.04 32.95 2.41
CA ARG A 195 -23.34 34.33 2.83
C ARG A 195 -22.13 34.92 3.53
N GLY A 196 -21.76 36.15 3.17
CA GLY A 196 -20.61 36.86 3.74
C GLY A 196 -19.28 36.13 3.54
N ARG A 197 -19.09 35.48 2.38
CA ARG A 197 -17.96 34.56 2.13
C ARG A 197 -17.22 34.88 0.84
N VAL A 198 -15.89 34.80 0.88
CA VAL A 198 -15.06 34.63 -0.32
C VAL A 198 -15.39 33.28 -0.92
N MET A 199 -15.74 33.27 -2.20
CA MET A 199 -16.15 32.10 -2.93
C MET A 199 -15.00 31.59 -3.78
N ILE A 200 -14.66 30.32 -3.60
CA ILE A 200 -13.59 29.60 -4.29
C ILE A 200 -14.27 28.50 -5.12
N PRO A 201 -14.37 28.65 -6.44
CA PRO A 201 -15.01 27.64 -7.28
C PRO A 201 -14.17 26.36 -7.33
N ILE A 202 -14.84 25.23 -7.20
CA ILE A 202 -14.25 23.90 -7.36
C ILE A 202 -14.63 23.41 -8.76
N GLN A 203 -13.62 23.00 -9.52
CA GLN A 203 -13.77 22.60 -10.93
C GLN A 203 -13.51 21.11 -11.11
N ASP A 204 -14.19 20.52 -12.10
CA ASP A 204 -13.87 19.18 -12.57
C ASP A 204 -12.59 19.17 -13.43
N GLN A 205 -12.17 18.00 -13.90
CA GLN A 205 -10.98 17.85 -14.77
C GLN A 205 -11.09 18.58 -16.12
N ARG A 206 -12.30 19.02 -16.51
CA ARG A 206 -12.57 19.79 -17.74
C ARG A 206 -12.65 21.29 -17.48
N GLY A 207 -12.44 21.73 -16.24
CA GLY A 207 -12.49 23.14 -15.84
C GLY A 207 -13.90 23.67 -15.58
N ARG A 208 -14.93 22.82 -15.61
CA ARG A 208 -16.32 23.24 -15.35
C ARG A 208 -16.53 23.37 -13.85
N VAL A 209 -17.21 24.43 -13.41
CA VAL A 209 -17.53 24.62 -11.99
C VAL A 209 -18.58 23.59 -11.58
N ILE A 210 -18.28 22.85 -10.50
CA ILE A 210 -19.13 21.78 -9.97
C ILE A 210 -19.50 21.95 -8.49
N ALA A 211 -18.76 22.78 -7.76
CA ALA A 211 -19.02 23.11 -6.37
C ALA A 211 -18.33 24.42 -5.97
N PHE A 212 -18.54 24.85 -4.74
CA PHE A 212 -17.84 26.00 -4.15
C PHE A 212 -17.32 25.68 -2.74
N GLY A 213 -16.15 26.20 -2.44
CA GLY A 213 -15.69 26.47 -1.08
C GLY A 213 -15.96 27.94 -0.73
N GLY A 214 -16.41 28.20 0.50
CA GLY A 214 -16.74 29.53 0.98
C GLY A 214 -16.03 29.86 2.28
N ARG A 215 -15.19 30.88 2.29
CA ARG A 215 -14.44 31.34 3.47
C ARG A 215 -15.02 32.63 4.03
N ILE A 216 -15.34 32.67 5.32
CA ILE A 216 -15.81 33.92 5.97
C ILE A 216 -14.69 34.98 5.99
N LEU A 217 -15.09 36.26 5.95
CA LEU A 217 -14.18 37.40 6.09
C LEU A 217 -13.81 37.66 7.56
N ASP A 218 -14.79 37.56 8.45
CA ASP A 218 -14.72 37.92 9.87
C ASP A 218 -14.95 36.72 10.81
N LYS A 219 -15.26 37.00 12.08
CA LYS A 219 -15.56 35.99 13.12
C LYS A 219 -16.90 35.31 12.84
N GLY A 220 -16.90 33.98 12.84
CA GLY A 220 -18.07 33.14 12.65
C GLY A 220 -17.66 31.69 12.45
N GLU A 221 -18.62 30.78 12.52
CA GLU A 221 -18.38 29.34 12.27
C GLU A 221 -19.38 28.80 11.24
N PRO A 222 -18.97 27.87 10.35
CA PRO A 222 -17.61 27.39 10.18
C PRO A 222 -16.74 28.37 9.37
N LYS A 223 -15.44 28.45 9.67
CA LYS A 223 -14.45 29.28 8.93
C LYS A 223 -14.47 28.99 7.42
N TYR A 224 -14.53 27.71 7.05
CA TYR A 224 -14.74 27.24 5.68
C TYR A 224 -16.04 26.43 5.60
N LEU A 225 -16.81 26.69 4.56
CA LEU A 225 -18.02 25.94 4.23
C LEU A 225 -17.89 25.43 2.81
N ASN A 226 -18.09 24.14 2.58
CA ASN A 226 -18.13 23.57 1.24
C ASN A 226 -19.58 23.31 0.81
N SER A 227 -19.79 23.28 -0.50
CA SER A 227 -21.00 22.69 -1.09
C SER A 227 -21.22 21.28 -0.52
N PRO A 228 -22.48 20.86 -0.34
CA PRO A 228 -22.79 19.46 -0.02
C PRO A 228 -22.45 18.58 -1.23
N ASP A 229 -22.52 17.25 -1.06
CA ASP A 229 -22.50 16.36 -2.22
C ASP A 229 -23.73 16.61 -3.10
N THR A 230 -23.52 16.59 -4.42
CA THR A 230 -24.54 16.85 -5.45
C THR A 230 -24.32 15.90 -6.63
N PRO A 231 -25.24 15.82 -7.61
CA PRO A 231 -25.00 15.06 -8.84
C PRO A 231 -23.74 15.49 -9.60
N LEU A 232 -23.26 16.72 -9.42
CA LEU A 232 -22.05 17.23 -10.07
C LEU A 232 -20.78 17.12 -9.20
N PHE A 233 -20.92 16.98 -7.89
CA PHE A 233 -19.81 17.07 -6.95
C PHE A 233 -19.88 15.97 -5.90
N ASP A 234 -18.86 15.13 -5.92
CA ASP A 234 -18.55 14.19 -4.85
C ASP A 234 -17.28 14.68 -4.16
N LYS A 235 -17.43 15.08 -2.89
CA LYS A 235 -16.37 15.63 -2.05
C LYS A 235 -15.24 14.63 -1.81
N GLY A 236 -15.59 13.37 -1.58
CA GLY A 236 -14.64 12.28 -1.31
C GLY A 236 -13.88 11.85 -2.56
N ARG A 237 -14.32 12.29 -3.74
CA ARG A 237 -13.68 11.96 -5.02
C ARG A 237 -12.91 13.14 -5.57
N THR A 238 -13.41 14.36 -5.43
CA THR A 238 -12.84 15.54 -6.09
C THR A 238 -11.60 16.04 -5.37
N LEU A 239 -10.60 16.50 -6.12
CA LEU A 239 -9.45 17.27 -5.64
C LEU A 239 -9.57 18.70 -6.14
N PHE A 240 -9.39 19.68 -5.27
CA PHE A 240 -9.32 21.08 -5.68
C PHE A 240 -8.09 21.31 -6.58
N ASN A 241 -8.23 22.20 -7.56
CA ASN A 241 -7.22 22.55 -8.56
C ASN A 241 -6.78 21.41 -9.50
N ILE A 242 -7.50 20.28 -9.53
CA ILE A 242 -7.11 19.10 -10.30
C ILE A 242 -6.90 19.36 -11.79
N GLU A 243 -7.70 20.24 -12.42
CA GLU A 243 -7.58 20.56 -13.85
C GLU A 243 -6.23 21.21 -14.18
N ARG A 244 -5.88 22.31 -13.50
CA ARG A 244 -4.60 23.01 -13.68
C ARG A 244 -3.43 22.14 -13.24
N ALA A 245 -3.57 21.49 -12.09
CA ALA A 245 -2.52 20.66 -11.51
C ALA A 245 -2.20 19.45 -12.40
N SER A 246 -3.16 18.87 -13.13
CA SER A 246 -2.92 17.75 -14.04
C SER A 246 -2.00 18.10 -15.20
N ALA A 247 -2.09 19.32 -15.74
CA ALA A 247 -1.18 19.77 -16.80
C ALA A 247 0.20 20.16 -16.23
N ALA A 248 0.21 20.81 -15.07
CA ALA A 248 1.44 21.22 -14.40
C ALA A 248 2.25 20.02 -13.87
N SER A 249 1.58 19.00 -13.33
CA SER A 249 2.23 17.84 -12.73
C SER A 249 3.04 17.03 -13.75
N ARG A 250 2.57 16.94 -15.00
CA ARG A 250 3.32 16.28 -16.10
C ARG A 250 4.62 17.01 -16.43
N LYS A 251 4.64 18.34 -16.32
CA LYS A 251 5.83 19.16 -16.59
C LYS A 251 6.80 19.09 -15.42
N ALA A 252 6.29 19.14 -14.20
CA ALA A 252 7.08 19.10 -12.98
C ALA A 252 7.49 17.67 -12.55
N ASN A 253 6.91 16.64 -13.20
CA ASN A 253 7.03 15.23 -12.83
C ASN A 253 6.71 14.96 -11.34
N ARG A 254 5.73 15.68 -10.79
CA ARG A 254 5.27 15.54 -9.40
C ARG A 254 3.87 16.12 -9.22
N VAL A 255 3.19 15.71 -8.16
CA VAL A 255 1.96 16.33 -7.66
C VAL A 255 2.11 16.57 -6.16
N ILE A 256 1.65 17.72 -5.68
CA ILE A 256 1.74 18.11 -4.27
C ILE A 256 0.33 18.22 -3.71
N ALA A 257 0.01 17.48 -2.65
CA ALA A 257 -1.26 17.62 -1.94
C ALA A 257 -1.06 18.45 -0.68
N VAL A 258 -1.88 19.48 -0.50
CA VAL A 258 -1.92 20.33 0.69
C VAL A 258 -3.30 20.28 1.36
N GLU A 259 -3.42 20.84 2.56
CA GLU A 259 -4.64 20.73 3.36
C GLU A 259 -5.81 21.56 2.83
N GLY A 260 -5.54 22.79 2.35
CA GLY A 260 -6.58 23.75 2.03
C GLY A 260 -6.42 24.46 0.68
N TYR A 261 -7.51 25.12 0.27
CA TYR A 261 -7.55 25.89 -0.96
C TYR A 261 -6.55 27.05 -0.98
N MET A 262 -6.34 27.67 0.18
CA MET A 262 -5.44 28.82 0.31
C MET A 262 -3.99 28.42 0.10
N ASP A 263 -3.62 27.22 0.56
CA ASP A 263 -2.28 26.68 0.41
C ASP A 263 -1.98 26.42 -1.07
N VAL A 264 -2.95 25.86 -1.81
CA VAL A 264 -2.85 25.71 -3.26
C VAL A 264 -2.68 27.05 -3.96
N ILE A 265 -3.46 28.07 -3.56
CA ILE A 265 -3.37 29.41 -4.15
C ILE A 265 -2.02 30.06 -3.82
N ALA A 266 -1.50 29.87 -2.60
CA ALA A 266 -0.20 30.38 -2.18
C ALA A 266 0.96 29.70 -2.92
N LEU A 267 0.89 28.39 -3.12
CA LEU A 267 1.86 27.66 -3.94
C LEU A 267 1.81 28.10 -5.40
N ALA A 268 0.62 28.28 -5.97
CA ALA A 268 0.45 28.78 -7.33
C ALA A 268 0.97 30.23 -7.48
N LYS A 269 0.87 31.06 -6.45
CA LYS A 269 1.51 32.38 -6.39
C LYS A 269 3.03 32.29 -6.49
N ALA A 270 3.62 31.28 -5.85
CA ALA A 270 5.05 30.99 -5.92
C ALA A 270 5.49 30.30 -7.23
N GLY A 271 4.55 30.01 -8.14
CA GLY A 271 4.82 29.34 -9.41
C GLY A 271 4.73 27.80 -9.37
N ILE A 272 4.28 27.24 -8.25
CA ILE A 272 4.06 25.80 -8.05
C ILE A 272 2.58 25.51 -8.36
N ASP A 273 2.31 25.21 -9.63
CA ASP A 273 0.95 25.06 -10.17
C ASP A 273 0.41 23.62 -10.07
N GLU A 274 1.27 22.65 -9.75
CA GLU A 274 0.98 21.23 -9.60
C GLU A 274 0.41 20.85 -8.22
N ALA A 275 0.00 21.83 -7.42
CA ALA A 275 -0.60 21.63 -6.11
C ALA A 275 -2.11 21.33 -6.18
N VAL A 276 -2.58 20.38 -5.37
CA VAL A 276 -3.99 20.01 -5.18
C VAL A 276 -4.35 20.00 -3.70
N ALA A 277 -5.64 20.08 -3.38
CA ALA A 277 -6.10 19.95 -1.98
C ALA A 277 -7.35 19.09 -1.87
N ALA A 278 -7.52 18.47 -0.69
CA ALA A 278 -8.79 17.85 -0.33
C ALA A 278 -9.84 18.94 -0.03
N ASN A 279 -11.12 18.64 -0.29
CA ASN A 279 -12.21 19.61 -0.11
C ASN A 279 -12.69 19.71 1.35
N GLY A 280 -11.78 20.00 2.29
CA GLY A 280 -12.09 20.19 3.71
C GLY A 280 -12.47 18.91 4.47
N THR A 281 -11.78 17.80 4.18
CA THR A 281 -11.81 16.52 4.90
C THR A 281 -10.43 15.86 4.80
N ALA A 282 -10.18 14.84 5.63
CA ALA A 282 -9.03 13.96 5.41
C ALA A 282 -9.04 13.36 3.99
N LEU A 283 -7.86 13.23 3.38
CA LEU A 283 -7.67 12.63 2.05
C LEU A 283 -8.27 11.24 1.97
N THR A 284 -9.09 10.96 0.96
CA THR A 284 -9.73 9.64 0.77
C THR A 284 -8.90 8.72 -0.13
N GLU A 285 -9.24 7.44 -0.14
CA GLU A 285 -8.70 6.41 -1.02
C GLU A 285 -8.89 6.79 -2.49
N ALA A 286 -10.08 7.28 -2.87
CA ALA A 286 -10.37 7.71 -4.24
C ALA A 286 -9.58 8.97 -4.67
N GLN A 287 -9.24 9.85 -3.73
CA GLN A 287 -8.35 10.99 -3.97
C GLN A 287 -6.90 10.54 -4.11
N LEU A 288 -6.43 9.61 -3.28
CA LEU A 288 -5.11 8.99 -3.40
C LEU A 288 -4.94 8.32 -4.77
N GLU A 289 -5.93 7.53 -5.22
CA GLU A 289 -5.93 6.93 -6.57
C GLU A 289 -5.79 7.96 -7.68
N ARG A 290 -6.49 9.09 -7.57
CA ARG A 290 -6.36 10.15 -8.56
C ARG A 290 -4.96 10.75 -8.58
N MET A 291 -4.35 10.97 -7.42
CA MET A 291 -2.98 11.48 -7.37
C MET A 291 -1.98 10.46 -7.93
N TRP A 292 -2.16 9.17 -7.66
CA TRP A 292 -1.32 8.12 -8.23
C TRP A 292 -1.42 7.99 -9.75
N ARG A 293 -2.53 8.42 -10.37
CA ARG A 293 -2.63 8.55 -11.84
C ARG A 293 -1.88 9.76 -12.39
N MET A 294 -1.53 10.73 -11.55
CA MET A 294 -0.79 11.93 -11.94
C MET A 294 0.72 11.79 -11.70
N SER A 295 1.11 11.07 -10.64
CA SER A 295 2.49 10.79 -10.25
C SER A 295 2.54 9.47 -9.50
N GLU A 296 3.54 8.64 -9.78
CA GLU A 296 3.81 7.40 -9.04
C GLU A 296 4.08 7.63 -7.54
N ILE A 297 4.63 8.80 -7.21
CA ILE A 297 5.02 9.18 -5.84
C ILE A 297 4.49 10.59 -5.51
N PRO A 298 3.19 10.75 -5.19
CA PRO A 298 2.64 12.01 -4.73
C PRO A 298 3.33 12.51 -3.45
N LEU A 299 3.55 13.83 -3.36
CA LEU A 299 4.07 14.51 -2.18
C LEU A 299 2.90 15.06 -1.37
N LEU A 300 2.77 14.67 -0.11
CA LEU A 300 1.79 15.24 0.81
C LEU A 300 2.48 16.25 1.73
N CYS A 301 2.06 17.51 1.66
CA CYS A 301 2.57 18.63 2.43
C CYS A 301 1.51 19.08 3.43
N PHE A 302 1.72 18.73 4.69
CA PHE A 302 0.80 19.06 5.80
C PHE A 302 1.36 20.19 6.65
N ASP A 303 0.47 20.85 7.39
CA ASP A 303 0.83 21.95 8.29
C ASP A 303 1.82 21.46 9.36
N GLY A 304 2.75 22.31 9.76
CA GLY A 304 3.80 21.99 10.73
C GLY A 304 3.30 21.87 12.18
N ASP A 305 1.99 21.89 12.40
CA ASP A 305 1.38 21.78 13.73
C ASP A 305 1.00 20.32 14.09
N LYS A 306 0.49 20.12 15.31
CA LYS A 306 0.09 18.79 15.78
C LYS A 306 -1.10 18.21 14.99
N ALA A 307 -1.96 19.05 14.42
CA ALA A 307 -3.11 18.60 13.65
C ALA A 307 -2.67 18.11 12.26
N GLY A 308 -1.78 18.86 11.60
CA GLY A 308 -1.17 18.50 10.32
C GLY A 308 -0.33 17.22 10.43
N GLN A 309 0.47 17.07 11.49
CA GLN A 309 1.20 15.81 11.75
C GLN A 309 0.24 14.60 11.89
N LYS A 310 -0.86 14.75 12.64
CA LYS A 310 -1.89 13.71 12.74
C LYS A 310 -2.59 13.45 11.41
N ALA A 311 -2.79 14.47 10.60
CA ALA A 311 -3.37 14.32 9.26
C ALA A 311 -2.42 13.54 8.33
N ALA A 312 -1.11 13.82 8.39
CA ALA A 312 -0.08 13.09 7.67
C ALA A 312 -0.07 11.60 8.01
N VAL A 313 -0.06 11.25 9.31
CA VAL A 313 -0.10 9.85 9.76
C VAL A 313 -1.38 9.16 9.33
N ARG A 314 -2.54 9.82 9.42
CA ARG A 314 -3.82 9.25 8.95
C ARG A 314 -3.81 9.01 7.44
N ALA A 315 -3.26 9.94 6.66
CA ALA A 315 -3.11 9.76 5.22
C ALA A 315 -2.16 8.60 4.89
N ALA A 316 -1.05 8.48 5.62
CA ALA A 316 -0.11 7.37 5.49
C ALA A 316 -0.78 6.01 5.77
N GLN A 317 -1.48 5.90 6.90
CA GLN A 317 -2.20 4.67 7.29
C GLN A 317 -3.27 4.29 6.26
N ARG A 318 -4.02 5.29 5.75
CA ARG A 318 -5.03 5.07 4.70
C ARG A 318 -4.42 4.60 3.39
N ALA A 319 -3.21 5.02 3.08
CA ALA A 319 -2.52 4.63 1.85
C ALA A 319 -1.94 3.21 1.90
N LEU A 320 -1.62 2.68 3.09
CA LEU A 320 -0.93 1.38 3.25
C LEU A 320 -1.59 0.21 2.50
N PRO A 321 -2.93 0.02 2.51
CA PRO A 321 -3.54 -1.07 1.76
C PRO A 321 -3.41 -0.92 0.24
N MET A 322 -3.03 0.27 -0.24
CA MET A 322 -3.04 0.64 -1.66
C MET A 322 -1.64 0.82 -2.26
N ILE A 323 -0.58 0.78 -1.43
CA ILE A 323 0.79 0.88 -1.93
C ILE A 323 1.20 -0.41 -2.65
N ALA A 324 2.06 -0.26 -3.65
CA ALA A 324 2.54 -1.35 -4.51
C ALA A 324 3.92 -0.96 -5.08
N PRO A 325 4.63 -1.87 -5.77
CA PRO A 325 5.88 -1.52 -6.45
C PRO A 325 5.71 -0.30 -7.36
N GLY A 326 6.52 0.74 -7.14
CA GLY A 326 6.42 2.01 -7.88
C GLY A 326 5.24 2.91 -7.50
N ARG A 327 4.43 2.56 -6.48
CA ARG A 327 3.29 3.35 -6.03
C ARG A 327 3.40 3.59 -4.52
N THR A 328 3.78 4.81 -4.13
CA THR A 328 3.95 5.18 -2.71
C THR A 328 3.68 6.66 -2.49
N LEU A 329 3.94 7.18 -1.29
CA LEU A 329 3.80 8.59 -0.91
C LEU A 329 5.09 9.09 -0.27
N ARG A 330 5.34 10.40 -0.41
CA ARG A 330 6.34 11.13 0.37
C ARG A 330 5.68 12.25 1.14
N PHE A 331 6.28 12.64 2.26
CA PHE A 331 5.70 13.60 3.19
C PHE A 331 6.64 14.78 3.43
N ALA A 332 6.20 15.97 3.01
CA ALA A 332 6.88 17.22 3.33
C ALA A 332 6.31 17.74 4.65
N LEU A 333 7.14 17.75 5.69
CA LEU A 333 6.76 18.23 7.02
C LEU A 333 7.23 19.67 7.17
N LEU A 334 6.29 20.61 7.28
CA LEU A 334 6.63 22.02 7.45
C LEU A 334 7.21 22.31 8.84
N PRO A 335 8.02 23.38 8.97
CA PRO A 335 8.48 23.84 10.28
C PRO A 335 7.32 24.12 11.24
N GLY A 336 7.58 23.95 12.54
CA GLY A 336 6.58 24.05 13.59
C GLY A 336 5.69 25.29 13.48
N GLY A 337 4.38 25.07 13.32
CA GLY A 337 3.37 26.13 13.28
C GLY A 337 3.29 26.94 11.98
N GLN A 338 3.97 26.53 10.91
CA GLN A 338 3.84 27.15 9.59
C GLN A 338 2.90 26.33 8.68
N ASP A 339 2.17 27.04 7.81
CA ASP A 339 1.44 26.51 6.67
C ASP A 339 2.19 26.85 5.35
N PRO A 340 1.81 26.28 4.19
CA PRO A 340 2.45 26.63 2.92
C PRO A 340 2.38 28.13 2.58
N ASP A 341 1.31 28.84 2.98
CA ASP A 341 1.17 30.28 2.76
C ASP A 341 2.24 31.08 3.53
N ASP A 342 2.49 30.73 4.79
CA ASP A 342 3.48 31.36 5.65
C ASP A 342 4.93 31.03 5.22
N LEU A 343 5.17 29.81 4.74
CA LEU A 343 6.48 29.44 4.18
C LEU A 343 6.79 30.23 2.90
N VAL A 344 5.79 30.39 2.01
CA VAL A 344 5.92 31.21 0.80
C VAL A 344 6.18 32.68 1.16
N LYS A 345 5.51 33.23 2.17
CA LYS A 345 5.73 34.63 2.58
C LYS A 345 7.12 34.87 3.18
N SER A 346 7.60 33.94 3.99
CA SER A 346 8.86 34.12 4.75
C SER A 346 10.10 33.82 3.90
N GLY A 347 10.06 32.79 3.06
CA GLY A 347 11.22 32.31 2.32
C GLY A 347 11.04 32.16 0.81
N GLY A 348 9.85 32.46 0.28
CA GLY A 348 9.54 32.37 -1.14
C GLY A 348 9.57 30.95 -1.69
N VAL A 349 9.62 30.82 -3.02
CA VAL A 349 9.62 29.52 -3.71
C VAL A 349 10.79 28.63 -3.31
N ARG A 350 11.97 29.20 -3.04
CA ARG A 350 13.17 28.43 -2.68
C ARG A 350 13.01 27.69 -1.35
N ALA A 351 12.40 28.33 -0.36
CA ALA A 351 12.16 27.69 0.93
C ALA A 351 11.16 26.53 0.81
N VAL A 352 10.11 26.72 -0.01
CA VAL A 352 9.14 25.66 -0.29
C VAL A 352 9.81 24.49 -1.00
N GLU A 353 10.57 24.74 -2.07
CA GLU A 353 11.27 23.69 -2.81
C GLU A 353 12.28 22.94 -1.94
N GLN A 354 12.94 23.62 -1.01
CA GLN A 354 13.83 22.97 -0.05
C GLN A 354 13.07 21.97 0.83
N VAL A 355 11.96 22.40 1.44
CA VAL A 355 11.14 21.51 2.30
C VAL A 355 10.55 20.34 1.50
N LEU A 356 10.10 20.59 0.27
CA LEU A 356 9.60 19.54 -0.62
C LEU A 356 10.72 18.55 -1.01
N GLY A 357 11.95 19.03 -1.21
CA GLY A 357 13.12 18.19 -1.51
C GLY A 357 13.53 17.28 -0.34
N GLU A 358 13.39 17.79 0.88
CA GLU A 358 13.66 17.09 2.15
C GLU A 358 12.51 16.18 2.62
N ALA A 359 11.47 15.97 1.78
CA ALA A 359 10.32 15.16 2.13
C ALA A 359 10.71 13.72 2.53
N ILE A 360 10.19 13.24 3.65
CA ILE A 360 10.49 11.91 4.18
C ILE A 360 9.64 10.84 3.50
N SER A 361 10.10 9.58 3.57
CA SER A 361 9.37 8.44 3.03
C SER A 361 8.17 8.05 3.92
N LEU A 362 7.23 7.26 3.36
CA LEU A 362 6.09 6.72 4.09
C LEU A 362 6.51 5.90 5.31
N ASP A 363 7.50 5.01 5.17
CA ASP A 363 8.02 4.19 6.25
C ASP A 363 8.67 5.05 7.36
N GLU A 364 9.37 6.12 6.99
CA GLU A 364 9.98 7.03 7.96
C GLU A 364 8.95 7.82 8.75
N LEU A 365 7.91 8.33 8.10
CA LEU A 365 6.84 9.01 8.80
C LEU A 365 6.15 8.07 9.82
N LEU A 366 5.79 6.86 9.39
CA LEU A 366 5.13 5.88 10.25
C LEU A 366 6.02 5.45 11.42
N TRP A 367 7.31 5.22 11.16
CA TRP A 367 8.28 4.90 12.20
C TRP A 367 8.37 6.00 13.25
N ARG A 368 8.57 7.26 12.84
CA ARG A 368 8.67 8.41 13.75
C ARG A 368 7.41 8.55 14.60
N ALA A 369 6.24 8.46 13.97
CA ALA A 369 4.96 8.59 14.66
C ALA A 369 4.75 7.50 15.72
N GLU A 370 5.04 6.24 15.41
CA GLU A 370 4.85 5.12 16.34
C GLU A 370 5.90 5.09 17.46
N TYR A 371 7.13 5.52 17.16
CA TYR A 371 8.22 5.65 18.12
C TYR A 371 7.95 6.74 19.15
N GLU A 372 7.44 7.90 18.70
CA GLU A 372 7.14 9.06 19.56
C GLU A 372 5.81 8.92 20.30
N ALA A 373 4.95 7.95 19.93
CA ALA A 373 3.61 7.82 20.50
C ALA A 373 3.61 7.57 22.01
N GLN A 374 4.58 6.81 22.54
CA GLN A 374 4.64 6.40 23.95
C GLN A 374 6.09 6.18 24.42
N PRO A 375 6.41 6.38 25.72
CA PRO A 375 7.72 6.04 26.26
C PRO A 375 8.05 4.55 26.09
N LEU A 376 9.26 4.23 25.62
CA LEU A 376 9.72 2.87 25.32
C LEU A 376 10.69 2.31 26.38
N SER A 377 10.53 2.75 27.63
CA SER A 377 11.42 2.43 28.75
C SER A 377 11.30 0.99 29.23
N THR A 378 10.17 0.32 29.01
CA THR A 378 9.94 -1.07 29.47
C THR A 378 9.91 -2.07 28.31
N PRO A 379 10.20 -3.36 28.58
CA PRO A 379 10.05 -4.43 27.58
C PRO A 379 8.64 -4.51 26.98
N GLU A 380 7.59 -4.29 27.77
CA GLU A 380 6.19 -4.30 27.32
C GLU A 380 5.91 -3.16 26.34
N ALA A 381 6.42 -1.96 26.62
CA ALA A 381 6.28 -0.81 25.73
C ALA A 381 7.00 -1.03 24.39
N ARG A 382 8.19 -1.66 24.42
CA ARG A 382 8.95 -2.05 23.21
C ARG A 382 8.24 -3.14 22.41
N ALA A 383 7.69 -4.15 23.09
CA ALA A 383 6.86 -5.17 22.45
C ALA A 383 5.60 -4.54 21.81
N GLY A 384 5.01 -3.55 22.48
CA GLY A 384 3.91 -2.75 21.96
C GLY A 384 4.26 -2.00 20.66
N LEU A 385 5.42 -1.33 20.61
CA LEU A 385 5.91 -0.70 19.37
C LEU A 385 6.07 -1.74 18.25
N ARG A 386 6.71 -2.87 18.54
CA ARG A 386 6.91 -3.95 17.54
C ARG A 386 5.58 -4.45 16.99
N LYS A 387 4.58 -4.63 17.85
CA LYS A 387 3.22 -5.03 17.46
C LYS A 387 2.59 -3.99 16.53
N ARG A 388 2.56 -2.70 16.92
CA ARG A 388 1.95 -1.63 16.11
C ARG A 388 2.59 -1.51 14.72
N LEU A 389 3.92 -1.56 14.64
CA LEU A 389 4.64 -1.55 13.36
C LEU A 389 4.33 -2.79 12.50
N GLY A 390 4.23 -3.97 13.15
CA GLY A 390 3.82 -5.20 12.50
C GLY A 390 2.39 -5.12 11.94
N ASP A 391 1.46 -4.57 12.71
CA ASP A 391 0.06 -4.37 12.32
C ASP A 391 -0.05 -3.39 11.13
N LEU A 392 0.72 -2.29 11.17
CA LEU A 392 0.80 -1.33 10.05
C LEU A 392 1.32 -1.99 8.78
N ALA A 393 2.46 -2.67 8.84
CA ALA A 393 3.00 -3.37 7.68
C ALA A 393 2.05 -4.48 7.20
N GLY A 394 1.39 -5.19 8.12
CA GLY A 394 0.40 -6.23 7.83
C GLY A 394 -0.80 -5.75 7.03
N SER A 395 -1.16 -4.46 7.13
CA SER A 395 -2.26 -3.86 6.36
C SER A 395 -1.96 -3.68 4.85
N ILE A 396 -0.68 -3.75 4.47
CA ILE A 396 -0.25 -3.66 3.07
C ILE A 396 -0.71 -4.91 2.32
N GLN A 397 -1.42 -4.70 1.20
CA GLN A 397 -1.98 -5.78 0.40
C GLN A 397 -0.93 -6.44 -0.50
N ASP A 398 -0.03 -5.65 -1.08
CA ASP A 398 1.07 -6.18 -1.88
C ASP A 398 2.08 -6.94 -0.99
N ARG A 399 2.30 -8.22 -1.33
CA ARG A 399 3.10 -9.12 -0.50
C ARG A 399 4.56 -8.69 -0.41
N ASP A 400 5.19 -8.37 -1.54
CA ASP A 400 6.62 -8.07 -1.59
C ASP A 400 6.90 -6.75 -0.87
N VAL A 401 6.06 -5.74 -1.09
CA VAL A 401 6.16 -4.46 -0.38
C VAL A 401 5.92 -4.66 1.12
N ARG A 402 4.93 -5.47 1.51
CA ARG A 402 4.69 -5.80 2.93
C ARG A 402 5.91 -6.42 3.59
N GLU A 403 6.53 -7.42 2.95
CA GLU A 403 7.72 -8.12 3.49
C GLU A 403 8.89 -7.14 3.66
N LEU A 404 9.10 -6.21 2.71
CA LEU A 404 10.12 -5.17 2.82
C LEU A 404 9.84 -4.16 3.94
N TYR A 405 8.58 -3.74 4.13
CA TYR A 405 8.21 -2.86 5.25
C TYR A 405 8.44 -3.55 6.61
N GLN A 406 8.07 -4.82 6.73
CA GLN A 406 8.31 -5.60 7.95
C GLN A 406 9.81 -5.72 8.25
N ALA A 407 10.63 -6.00 7.23
CA ALA A 407 12.08 -6.08 7.36
C ALA A 407 12.69 -4.73 7.78
N GLU A 408 12.26 -3.64 7.16
CA GLU A 408 12.76 -2.29 7.47
C GLU A 408 12.40 -1.84 8.88
N PHE A 409 11.14 -2.05 9.32
CA PHE A 409 10.75 -1.75 10.69
C PHE A 409 11.48 -2.62 11.72
N ARG A 410 11.73 -3.90 11.40
CA ARG A 410 12.54 -4.78 12.25
C ARG A 410 13.98 -4.29 12.34
N ARG A 411 14.60 -3.94 11.22
CA ARG A 411 15.97 -3.40 11.17
C ARG A 411 16.11 -2.18 12.08
N ARG A 412 15.21 -1.18 11.96
CA ARG A 412 15.24 0.02 12.79
C ARG A 412 15.01 -0.28 14.28
N PHE A 413 14.12 -1.22 14.58
CA PHE A 413 13.89 -1.67 15.96
C PHE A 413 15.15 -2.30 16.57
N ASP A 414 15.81 -3.18 15.82
CA ASP A 414 17.04 -3.85 16.25
C ASP A 414 18.23 -2.87 16.33
N GLU A 415 18.25 -1.80 15.53
CA GLU A 415 19.28 -0.76 15.65
C GLU A 415 19.17 0.04 16.96
N LEU A 416 17.96 0.28 17.44
CA LEU A 416 17.73 1.02 18.69
C LEU A 416 17.78 0.15 19.94
N PHE A 417 17.25 -1.07 19.85
CA PHE A 417 17.04 -1.94 21.01
C PHE A 417 17.79 -3.27 20.92
N GLY A 418 18.33 -3.61 19.75
CA GLY A 418 19.21 -4.75 19.58
C GLY A 418 20.50 -4.50 20.34
N SER A 419 20.95 -5.54 21.04
CA SER A 419 22.16 -5.46 21.86
C SER A 419 23.36 -4.93 21.06
N ALA A 420 23.96 -3.84 21.56
CA ALA A 420 25.24 -3.31 21.11
C ALA A 420 26.38 -4.31 21.42
N GLN A 421 26.44 -5.44 20.71
CA GLN A 421 27.46 -6.46 20.92
C GLN A 421 27.69 -7.34 19.69
N ARG A 422 27.97 -6.71 18.55
CA ARG A 422 28.78 -7.32 17.50
C ARG A 422 29.84 -6.33 17.03
N ARG A 423 30.81 -6.03 17.92
CA ARG A 423 32.14 -5.70 17.40
C ARG A 423 32.63 -6.95 16.66
N PRO A 424 33.10 -6.84 15.41
CA PRO A 424 33.83 -7.92 14.77
C PRO A 424 34.96 -8.30 15.72
N PHE A 425 34.96 -9.54 16.19
CA PHE A 425 36.09 -10.07 16.92
C PHE A 425 37.20 -10.22 15.88
N GLU A 426 38.01 -9.18 15.68
CA GLU A 426 39.27 -9.29 14.96
C GLU A 426 40.10 -10.31 15.73
N ARG A 427 40.06 -11.56 15.26
CA ARG A 427 41.00 -12.58 15.69
C ARG A 427 42.35 -12.17 15.11
N SER A 428 43.09 -11.34 15.82
CA SER A 428 44.53 -11.22 15.65
C SER A 428 45.11 -12.63 15.81
N PHE A 429 45.51 -13.22 14.69
CA PHE A 429 46.11 -14.54 14.61
C PHE A 429 47.46 -14.50 15.33
N GLN A 430 47.50 -14.89 16.60
CA GLN A 430 48.77 -15.14 17.29
C GLN A 430 49.19 -16.59 17.03
N PRO A 431 50.36 -16.83 16.42
CA PRO A 431 50.84 -18.18 16.17
C PRO A 431 51.12 -18.89 17.50
N ARG A 432 50.58 -20.11 17.62
CA ARG A 432 50.75 -21.03 18.74
C ARG A 432 52.21 -21.12 19.17
N ARG A 433 52.54 -20.60 20.36
CA ARG A 433 53.78 -20.95 21.07
C ARG A 433 53.72 -22.41 21.51
N GLN A 434 54.75 -23.16 21.16
CA GLN A 434 54.98 -24.55 21.55
C GLN A 434 54.86 -24.73 23.06
N ARG A 435 54.03 -25.71 23.47
CA ARG A 435 53.96 -26.23 24.83
C ARG A 435 55.29 -26.89 25.21
N ARG A 436 55.84 -26.56 26.37
CA ARG A 436 56.88 -27.36 27.04
C ARG A 436 56.23 -28.52 27.82
N PRO A 437 56.79 -29.73 27.85
CA PRO A 437 56.23 -30.85 28.60
C PRO A 437 56.55 -30.71 30.09
N GLY A 438 55.57 -30.94 30.98
CA GLY A 438 55.86 -31.19 32.41
C GLY A 438 55.00 -30.50 33.50
N GLN A 439 53.90 -29.80 33.19
CA GLN A 439 53.01 -29.28 34.26
C GLN A 439 51.71 -30.10 34.41
N PRO A 440 51.31 -30.49 35.64
CA PRO A 440 50.02 -31.12 35.89
C PRO A 440 48.90 -30.09 35.82
N TRP A 441 47.83 -30.46 35.11
CA TRP A 441 46.62 -29.65 34.92
C TRP A 441 45.80 -29.57 36.22
N LYS A 442 45.48 -28.35 36.67
CA LYS A 442 44.44 -28.10 37.69
C LYS A 442 43.32 -27.30 37.04
N PRO A 443 42.06 -27.80 37.03
CA PRO A 443 40.93 -27.00 36.58
C PRO A 443 40.52 -25.97 37.65
N GLU A 444 40.35 -24.71 37.24
CA GLU A 444 39.68 -23.69 38.04
C GLU A 444 38.16 -23.91 38.07
N PRO A 445 37.47 -23.51 39.16
CA PRO A 445 36.04 -23.72 39.29
C PRO A 445 35.25 -22.84 38.33
N LEU A 446 34.29 -23.46 37.63
CA LEU A 446 33.38 -22.78 36.69
C LEU A 446 32.38 -21.88 37.44
N PRO A 447 32.13 -20.63 36.99
CA PRO A 447 31.10 -19.79 37.56
C PRO A 447 29.68 -20.26 37.16
N PRO A 448 28.66 -20.03 38.02
CA PRO A 448 27.30 -20.52 37.82
C PRO A 448 26.55 -19.65 36.83
N SER A 449 26.27 -20.20 35.64
CA SER A 449 25.08 -19.96 34.79
C SER A 449 25.33 -20.43 33.35
N ARG A 450 25.68 -21.71 33.18
CA ARG A 450 25.72 -22.33 31.85
C ARG A 450 24.33 -22.62 31.25
N ALA A 451 23.25 -22.37 31.98
CA ALA A 451 21.88 -22.51 31.46
C ALA A 451 21.43 -21.30 30.60
N ALA A 452 22.03 -20.11 30.77
CA ALA A 452 21.61 -18.90 30.05
C ALA A 452 22.48 -18.56 28.81
N HIS A 453 23.69 -19.10 28.72
CA HIS A 453 24.61 -18.85 27.61
C HIS A 453 24.70 -19.99 26.57
N ALA A 454 24.06 -21.12 26.81
CA ALA A 454 23.99 -22.23 25.84
C ALA A 454 22.97 -22.00 24.71
N VAL A 455 22.04 -21.05 24.85
CA VAL A 455 20.97 -20.81 23.86
C VAL A 455 21.39 -19.85 22.73
N ASN A 456 22.51 -19.12 22.88
CA ASN A 456 22.80 -17.96 22.02
C ASN A 456 24.00 -18.10 21.06
N ARG A 457 24.63 -19.29 20.96
CA ARG A 457 25.76 -19.53 20.02
C ARG A 457 25.67 -20.80 19.16
N SER A 458 24.61 -21.58 19.28
CA SER A 458 24.27 -22.69 18.37
C SER A 458 22.74 -22.70 18.23
N GLY A 459 22.23 -21.92 17.28
CA GLY A 459 20.81 -21.61 17.15
C GLY A 459 19.97 -22.84 16.87
N VAL A 460 18.80 -22.94 17.54
CA VAL A 460 17.60 -23.75 17.23
C VAL A 460 17.78 -25.29 17.03
N ASN A 461 18.94 -25.77 16.62
CA ASN A 461 19.21 -27.12 16.12
C ASN A 461 19.16 -28.22 17.20
N PRO A 462 19.73 -28.05 18.42
CA PRO A 462 19.70 -29.12 19.42
C PRO A 462 18.31 -29.39 20.00
N MET A 463 17.48 -28.35 20.16
CA MET A 463 16.13 -28.50 20.71
C MET A 463 15.17 -29.11 19.69
N VAL A 464 15.26 -28.68 18.42
CA VAL A 464 14.46 -29.25 17.33
C VAL A 464 14.87 -30.70 17.06
N THR A 465 16.17 -31.00 17.08
CA THR A 465 16.67 -32.37 16.96
C THR A 465 16.10 -33.27 18.05
N ARG A 466 16.15 -32.85 19.31
CA ARG A 466 15.54 -33.61 20.42
C ARG A 466 14.02 -33.75 20.27
N ALA A 467 13.34 -32.72 19.80
CA ALA A 467 11.91 -32.79 19.51
C ALA A 467 11.58 -33.83 18.42
N VAL A 468 12.31 -33.83 17.30
CA VAL A 468 12.12 -34.81 16.23
C VAL A 468 12.42 -36.23 16.70
N MET A 469 13.50 -36.44 17.48
CA MET A 469 13.80 -37.75 18.06
C MET A 469 12.71 -38.21 19.05
N ALA A 470 12.16 -37.30 19.86
CA ALA A 470 11.02 -37.61 20.73
C ALA A 470 9.74 -37.93 19.94
N GLY A 471 9.48 -37.23 18.84
CA GLY A 471 8.38 -37.51 17.92
C GLY A 471 8.52 -38.90 17.27
N LEU A 472 9.73 -39.26 16.82
CA LEU A 472 10.03 -40.56 16.23
C LEU A 472 9.83 -41.73 17.21
N LEU A 473 10.11 -41.53 18.51
CA LEU A 473 9.77 -42.52 19.55
C LEU A 473 8.25 -42.68 19.73
N ARG A 474 7.46 -41.63 19.49
CA ARG A 474 5.99 -41.67 19.57
C ARG A 474 5.36 -42.29 18.32
N PHE A 475 5.98 -42.09 17.15
CA PHE A 475 5.52 -42.60 15.85
C PHE A 475 6.61 -43.44 15.16
N PRO A 476 6.95 -44.63 15.67
CA PRO A 476 8.11 -45.38 15.20
C PRO A 476 8.02 -45.87 13.76
N ALA A 477 6.81 -45.99 13.19
CA ALA A 477 6.60 -46.32 11.78
C ALA A 477 7.33 -45.36 10.83
N LEU A 478 7.59 -44.11 11.25
CA LEU A 478 8.29 -43.11 10.44
C LEU A 478 9.79 -43.40 10.29
N PHE A 479 10.41 -44.21 11.15
CA PHE A 479 11.80 -44.63 10.96
C PHE A 479 11.99 -45.40 9.65
N SER A 480 11.02 -46.25 9.29
CA SER A 480 11.06 -47.03 8.06
C SER A 480 10.72 -46.20 6.83
N SER A 481 9.71 -45.32 6.92
CA SER A 481 9.27 -44.52 5.77
C SER A 481 10.19 -43.33 5.44
N HIS A 482 10.99 -42.85 6.40
CA HIS A 482 11.90 -41.71 6.22
C HIS A 482 13.36 -42.08 6.51
N MET A 483 13.76 -43.34 6.30
CA MET A 483 15.09 -43.85 6.65
C MET A 483 16.24 -43.01 6.09
N GLU A 484 16.17 -42.63 4.80
CA GLU A 484 17.19 -41.81 4.14
C GLU A 484 17.31 -40.41 4.79
N ALA A 485 16.18 -39.72 4.98
CA ALA A 485 16.16 -38.39 5.58
C ALA A 485 16.63 -38.40 7.04
N ILE A 486 16.21 -39.40 7.83
CA ILE A 486 16.64 -39.56 9.22
C ILE A 486 18.15 -39.88 9.30
N GLY A 487 18.69 -40.63 8.34
CA GLY A 487 20.12 -40.90 8.21
C GLY A 487 20.95 -39.64 7.94
N GLN A 488 20.39 -38.63 7.28
CA GLN A 488 21.05 -37.38 6.95
C GLN A 488 20.99 -36.32 8.08
N LEU A 489 20.23 -36.57 9.14
CA LEU A 489 20.16 -35.64 10.28
C LEU A 489 21.53 -35.49 10.95
N GLN A 490 21.94 -34.25 11.20
CA GLN A 490 23.13 -33.93 11.97
C GLN A 490 22.81 -33.96 13.45
N LEU A 491 23.24 -35.03 14.14
CA LEU A 491 23.04 -35.23 15.56
C LEU A 491 24.33 -34.90 16.31
N ASP A 492 24.36 -33.79 17.04
CA ASP A 492 25.54 -33.37 17.85
C ASP A 492 25.68 -34.19 19.16
N ASP A 493 24.65 -34.95 19.56
CA ASP A 493 24.65 -35.80 20.77
C ASP A 493 24.83 -37.27 20.38
N GLU A 494 25.98 -37.86 20.74
CA GLU A 494 26.33 -39.26 20.48
C GLU A 494 25.26 -40.25 21.00
N ARG A 495 24.52 -39.88 22.06
CA ARG A 495 23.45 -40.72 22.62
C ARG A 495 22.23 -40.76 21.71
N LEU A 496 21.91 -39.67 21.02
CA LEU A 496 20.82 -39.61 20.05
C LEU A 496 21.19 -40.34 18.75
N ASP A 497 22.46 -40.27 18.36
CA ASP A 497 22.96 -41.00 17.21
C ASP A 497 22.94 -42.51 17.44
N ARG A 498 23.36 -42.95 18.63
CA ARG A 498 23.22 -44.36 19.04
C ARG A 498 21.76 -44.80 19.07
N LEU A 499 20.84 -43.97 19.59
CA LEU A 499 19.40 -44.25 19.55
C LEU A 499 18.88 -44.44 18.12
N ARG A 500 19.29 -43.57 17.20
CA ARG A 500 18.95 -43.68 15.77
C ARG A 500 19.44 -45.01 15.18
N ALA A 501 20.68 -45.39 15.46
CA ALA A 501 21.26 -46.64 14.95
C ALA A 501 20.50 -47.89 15.45
N GLU A 502 20.20 -47.96 16.75
CA GLU A 502 19.43 -49.08 17.33
C GLU A 502 17.99 -49.12 16.78
N ALA A 503 17.36 -47.97 16.55
CA ALA A 503 16.04 -47.90 15.93
C ALA A 503 16.03 -48.35 14.47
N PHE A 504 17.09 -48.06 13.69
CA PHE A 504 17.24 -48.56 12.32
C PHE A 504 17.48 -50.06 12.28
N GLU A 505 18.32 -50.60 13.17
CA GLU A 505 18.56 -52.04 13.27
C GLU A 505 17.26 -52.79 13.61
N ALA A 506 16.48 -52.27 14.57
CA ALA A 506 15.18 -52.81 14.92
C ALA A 506 14.18 -52.79 13.73
N GLY A 507 14.23 -51.75 12.90
CA GLY A 507 13.39 -51.62 11.70
C GLY A 507 13.77 -52.57 10.55
N PHE A 508 15.02 -53.04 10.51
CA PHE A 508 15.49 -54.01 9.52
C PHE A 508 14.98 -55.44 9.75
N SER A 509 14.39 -55.72 10.93
CA SER A 509 13.82 -57.02 11.27
C SER A 509 12.55 -57.40 10.48
N GLY A 510 12.01 -56.48 9.68
CA GLY A 510 10.87 -56.72 8.77
C GLY A 510 9.49 -56.71 9.44
N LEU A 511 9.42 -56.44 10.75
CA LEU A 511 8.18 -56.26 11.50
C LEU A 511 7.87 -54.77 11.69
N PRO A 512 6.58 -54.37 11.74
CA PRO A 512 6.20 -53.02 12.10
C PRO A 512 6.78 -52.65 13.47
N LEU A 513 7.51 -51.54 13.54
CA LEU A 513 8.00 -50.99 14.80
C LEU A 513 6.82 -50.43 15.60
N GLU A 514 6.35 -51.18 16.59
CA GLU A 514 5.43 -50.69 17.61
C GLU A 514 6.19 -49.93 18.71
N LYS A 515 5.51 -48.98 19.35
CA LYS A 515 6.11 -48.09 20.35
C LYS A 515 6.69 -48.87 21.54
N GLU A 516 5.91 -49.78 22.09
CA GLU A 516 6.28 -50.59 23.27
C GLU A 516 7.47 -51.52 22.97
N SER A 517 7.55 -52.04 21.74
CA SER A 517 8.64 -52.89 21.29
C SER A 517 9.94 -52.08 21.11
N LEU A 518 9.87 -50.91 20.47
CA LEU A 518 11.05 -50.04 20.29
C LEU A 518 11.60 -49.55 21.64
N GLU A 519 10.73 -49.16 22.57
CA GLU A 519 11.17 -48.72 23.91
C GLU A 519 11.88 -49.84 24.68
N THR A 520 11.41 -51.08 24.54
CA THR A 520 12.04 -52.26 25.16
C THR A 520 13.43 -52.52 24.58
N ILE A 521 13.56 -52.50 23.24
CA ILE A 521 14.84 -52.67 22.53
C ILE A 521 15.84 -51.60 22.96
N LEU A 522 15.41 -50.33 23.00
CA LEU A 522 16.26 -49.22 23.43
C LEU A 522 16.65 -49.32 24.91
N ALA A 523 15.77 -49.85 25.78
CA ALA A 523 16.09 -50.08 27.19
C ALA A 523 17.16 -51.18 27.35
N GLU A 524 17.04 -52.29 26.61
CA GLU A 524 18.03 -53.38 26.59
C GLU A 524 19.39 -52.92 26.03
N ALA A 525 19.39 -51.99 25.08
CA ALA A 525 20.60 -51.34 24.57
C ALA A 525 21.23 -50.32 25.57
N GLY A 526 20.63 -50.10 26.73
CA GLY A 526 21.10 -49.17 27.76
C GLY A 526 20.75 -47.70 27.48
N LEU A 527 19.78 -47.43 26.60
CA LEU A 527 19.33 -46.08 26.23
C LEU A 527 18.04 -45.65 26.94
N GLY A 528 17.54 -46.44 27.90
CA GLY A 528 16.29 -46.15 28.62
C GLY A 528 16.26 -44.75 29.28
N ALA A 529 17.38 -44.30 29.86
CA ALA A 529 17.48 -42.94 30.43
C ALA A 529 17.33 -41.84 29.35
N VAL A 530 17.85 -42.07 28.14
CA VAL A 530 17.75 -41.13 27.01
C VAL A 530 16.32 -41.06 26.49
N VAL A 531 15.63 -42.20 26.43
CA VAL A 531 14.21 -42.28 26.07
C VAL A 531 13.35 -41.47 27.03
N GLU A 532 13.57 -41.62 28.35
CA GLU A 532 12.83 -40.85 29.35
C GLU A 532 13.15 -39.34 29.30
N GLU A 533 14.41 -38.96 29.07
CA GLU A 533 14.80 -37.56 28.83
C GLU A 533 14.09 -36.96 27.59
N LEU A 534 13.93 -37.74 26.53
CA LEU A 534 13.26 -37.31 25.30
C LEU A 534 11.75 -37.20 25.49
N LYS A 535 11.11 -38.13 26.19
CA LYS A 535 9.68 -38.07 26.54
C LYS A 535 9.36 -36.85 27.41
N ALA A 536 10.28 -36.43 28.27
CA ALA A 536 10.15 -35.21 29.06
C ALA A 536 10.34 -33.92 28.25
N THR A 537 10.71 -34.00 26.96
CA THR A 537 10.92 -32.83 26.10
C THR A 537 9.58 -32.24 25.68
N ASN A 538 9.21 -31.11 26.31
CA ASN A 538 7.97 -30.37 25.99
C ASN A 538 8.24 -28.88 25.69
N ALA A 539 9.47 -28.54 25.29
CA ALA A 539 9.92 -27.16 25.18
C ALA A 539 9.48 -26.45 23.88
N LEU A 540 8.99 -27.20 22.89
CA LEU A 540 8.57 -26.68 21.58
C LEU A 540 7.13 -27.10 21.28
N ALA A 541 6.39 -26.24 20.60
CA ALA A 541 4.93 -26.37 20.45
C ALA A 541 4.51 -27.34 19.32
N PHE A 542 5.41 -28.21 18.85
CA PHE A 542 5.16 -29.17 17.78
C PHE A 542 3.96 -30.08 18.09
N SER A 543 3.09 -30.30 17.11
CA SER A 543 1.91 -31.15 17.24
C SER A 543 2.26 -32.59 17.65
N PHE A 544 3.36 -33.15 17.13
CA PHE A 544 3.80 -34.50 17.45
C PHE A 544 4.30 -34.71 18.89
N LEU A 545 4.56 -33.63 19.65
CA LEU A 545 4.87 -33.71 21.07
C LEU A 545 3.64 -33.56 21.97
N ARG A 546 2.51 -33.08 21.43
CA ARG A 546 1.28 -32.83 22.22
C ARG A 546 0.44 -34.10 22.34
N GLY A 547 0.14 -34.53 23.56
CA GLY A 547 -0.66 -35.74 23.84
C GLY A 547 -2.08 -35.71 23.27
N ASN A 548 -2.65 -34.52 23.05
CA ASN A 548 -4.00 -34.29 22.53
C ASN A 548 -4.07 -33.92 21.03
N ALA A 549 -2.94 -33.93 20.31
CA ALA A 549 -2.95 -33.65 18.89
C ALA A 549 -3.53 -34.82 18.09
N ASP A 550 -4.22 -34.50 17.00
CA ASP A 550 -4.65 -35.46 15.98
C ASP A 550 -3.43 -36.28 15.48
N PRO A 551 -3.44 -37.63 15.59
CA PRO A 551 -2.32 -38.48 15.20
C PRO A 551 -1.89 -38.30 13.74
N ASP A 552 -2.84 -38.11 12.82
CA ASP A 552 -2.55 -37.94 11.40
C ASP A 552 -1.85 -36.60 11.14
N ARG A 553 -2.30 -35.52 11.80
CA ARG A 553 -1.61 -34.23 11.79
C ARG A 553 -0.20 -34.33 12.40
N ALA A 554 -0.08 -34.98 13.55
CA ALA A 554 1.21 -35.16 14.21
C ALA A 554 2.22 -35.90 13.33
N MET A 555 1.82 -36.97 12.65
CA MET A 555 2.68 -37.71 11.72
C MET A 555 3.07 -36.88 10.49
N ARG A 556 2.16 -36.09 9.93
CA ARG A 556 2.46 -35.17 8.81
C ARG A 556 3.47 -34.09 9.21
N ASP A 557 3.23 -33.44 10.34
CA ASP A 557 4.07 -32.37 10.86
C ASP A 557 5.48 -32.90 11.23
N LEU A 558 5.57 -34.12 11.76
CA LEU A 558 6.84 -34.79 12.05
C LEU A 558 7.60 -35.14 10.76
N SER A 559 6.91 -35.65 9.74
CA SER A 559 7.50 -35.95 8.42
C SER A 559 8.08 -34.69 7.77
N ALA A 560 7.32 -33.59 7.78
CA ALA A 560 7.78 -32.29 7.27
C ALA A 560 8.98 -31.74 8.03
N ALA A 561 9.03 -31.92 9.36
CA ALA A 561 10.17 -31.51 10.17
C ALA A 561 11.44 -32.32 9.83
N ILE A 562 11.31 -33.64 9.64
CA ILE A 562 12.42 -34.51 9.24
C ILE A 562 12.97 -34.10 7.88
N GLU A 563 12.10 -33.88 6.88
CA GLU A 563 12.50 -33.47 5.53
C GLU A 563 13.21 -32.10 5.54
N ALA A 564 12.67 -31.12 6.26
CA ALA A 564 13.26 -29.79 6.35
C ALA A 564 14.64 -29.81 7.05
N MET A 565 14.81 -30.64 8.07
CA MET A 565 16.11 -30.83 8.73
C MET A 565 17.13 -31.54 7.84
N ALA A 566 16.72 -32.59 7.12
CA ALA A 566 17.58 -33.38 6.24
C ALA A 566 18.03 -32.57 5.01
N ALA A 567 17.19 -31.68 4.48
CA ALA A 567 17.52 -30.84 3.34
C ALA A 567 18.62 -29.80 3.66
N ARG A 568 18.76 -29.39 4.93
CA ARG A 568 19.60 -28.24 5.31
C ARG A 568 21.10 -28.44 5.00
N PRO A 569 21.76 -29.54 5.40
CA PRO A 569 23.17 -29.75 5.09
C PRO A 569 23.46 -29.82 3.59
N LEU A 570 22.54 -30.41 2.81
CA LEU A 570 22.64 -30.50 1.35
C LEU A 570 22.55 -29.12 0.70
N LEU A 571 21.59 -28.30 1.14
CA LEU A 571 21.43 -26.92 0.67
C LEU A 571 22.63 -26.05 1.04
N ASP A 572 23.18 -26.20 2.25
CA ASP A 572 24.38 -25.45 2.68
C ASP A 572 25.65 -25.90 1.95
N ALA A 573 25.75 -27.18 1.55
CA ALA A 573 26.82 -27.67 0.69
C ALA A 573 26.68 -27.13 -0.74
N ALA A 574 25.50 -27.25 -1.35
CA ALA A 574 25.21 -26.72 -2.68
C ALA A 574 25.41 -25.21 -2.77
N LEU A 575 25.01 -24.46 -1.73
CA LEU A 575 25.19 -23.02 -1.68
C LEU A 575 26.66 -22.62 -1.60
N ARG A 576 27.48 -23.36 -0.85
CA ARG A 576 28.93 -23.14 -0.81
C ARG A 576 29.56 -23.37 -2.18
N GLU A 577 29.23 -24.48 -2.83
CA GLU A 577 29.73 -24.80 -4.17
C GLU A 577 29.30 -23.76 -5.21
N ALA A 578 28.03 -23.35 -5.19
CA ALA A 578 27.51 -22.30 -6.08
C ALA A 578 28.21 -20.95 -5.84
N THR A 579 28.51 -20.61 -4.58
CA THR A 579 29.21 -19.38 -4.21
C THR A 579 30.68 -19.40 -4.65
N GLU A 580 31.36 -20.53 -4.49
CA GLU A 580 32.74 -20.72 -4.96
C GLU A 580 32.82 -20.62 -6.49
N ARG A 581 31.87 -21.24 -7.20
CA ARG A 581 31.78 -21.17 -8.66
C ARG A 581 31.54 -19.74 -9.16
N LEU A 582 30.63 -19.00 -8.53
CA LEU A 582 30.38 -17.59 -8.84
C LEU A 582 31.61 -16.70 -8.59
N GLY A 583 32.43 -17.05 -7.60
CA GLY A 583 33.71 -16.39 -7.33
C GLY A 583 34.78 -16.64 -8.40
N MET A 584 34.70 -17.75 -9.15
CA MET A 584 35.63 -18.10 -10.23
C MET A 584 35.16 -17.64 -11.61
N ALA A 585 33.84 -17.62 -11.85
CA ALA A 585 33.22 -17.12 -13.07
C ALA A 585 31.93 -16.37 -12.71
N ALA A 586 31.95 -15.04 -12.81
CA ALA A 586 30.80 -14.20 -12.53
C ALA A 586 29.82 -14.20 -13.72
N ASP A 587 29.01 -15.24 -13.83
CA ASP A 587 27.94 -15.34 -14.82
C ASP A 587 26.54 -15.23 -14.20
N ASP A 588 25.57 -14.81 -15.02
CA ASP A 588 24.17 -14.60 -14.58
C ASP A 588 23.53 -15.92 -14.13
N ALA A 589 23.95 -17.05 -14.69
CA ALA A 589 23.47 -18.38 -14.34
C ALA A 589 23.90 -18.80 -12.92
N GLY A 590 25.14 -18.52 -12.52
CA GLY A 590 25.62 -18.78 -11.17
C GLY A 590 24.92 -17.91 -10.11
N LEU A 591 24.58 -16.67 -10.47
CA LEU A 591 23.83 -15.77 -9.59
C LEU A 591 22.38 -16.24 -9.39
N GLU A 592 21.73 -16.72 -10.46
CA GLU A 592 20.38 -17.29 -10.40
C GLU A 592 20.35 -18.58 -9.57
N GLU A 593 21.33 -19.47 -9.75
CA GLU A 593 21.46 -20.70 -8.97
C GLU A 593 21.67 -20.42 -7.47
N GLN A 594 22.53 -19.44 -7.14
CA GLN A 594 22.75 -19.03 -5.76
C GLN A 594 21.47 -18.48 -5.11
N ARG A 595 20.70 -17.66 -5.84
CA ARG A 595 19.39 -17.14 -5.36
C ARG A 595 18.38 -18.26 -5.11
N ARG A 596 18.32 -19.23 -6.02
CA ARG A 596 17.45 -20.41 -5.88
C ARG A 596 17.77 -21.22 -4.62
N LEU A 597 19.05 -21.49 -4.38
CA LEU A 597 19.52 -22.23 -3.21
C LEU A 597 19.29 -21.47 -1.89
N LEU A 598 19.47 -20.14 -1.88
CA LEU A 598 19.13 -19.30 -0.72
C LEU A 598 17.64 -19.34 -0.40
N ALA A 599 16.77 -19.23 -1.42
CA ALA A 599 15.33 -19.30 -1.25
C ALA A 599 14.88 -20.67 -0.73
N ALA A 600 15.47 -21.76 -1.24
CA ALA A 600 15.19 -23.12 -0.76
C ALA A 600 15.62 -23.32 0.71
N ARG A 601 16.77 -22.77 1.11
CA ARG A 601 17.24 -22.81 2.50
C ARG A 601 16.30 -22.05 3.44
N GLU A 602 15.87 -20.86 3.05
CA GLU A 602 14.92 -20.07 3.83
C GLU A 602 13.53 -20.72 3.91
N ALA A 603 13.10 -21.42 2.87
CA ALA A 603 11.85 -22.19 2.90
C ALA A 603 11.91 -23.34 3.92
N ALA A 604 13.02 -24.08 3.97
CA ALA A 604 13.22 -25.13 4.98
C ALA A 604 13.25 -24.57 6.42
N ASP A 605 13.90 -23.42 6.63
CA ASP A 605 13.93 -22.72 7.93
C ASP A 605 12.54 -22.25 8.39
N ARG A 606 11.75 -21.71 7.45
CA ARG A 606 10.37 -21.28 7.73
C ARG A 606 9.48 -22.46 8.07
N ALA A 607 9.56 -23.56 7.30
CA ALA A 607 8.78 -24.76 7.56
C ALA A 607 8.99 -25.29 8.99
N LEU A 608 10.23 -25.35 9.47
CA LEU A 608 10.53 -25.76 10.85
C LEU A 608 10.00 -24.76 11.89
N THR A 609 10.06 -23.47 11.60
CA THR A 609 9.57 -22.41 12.49
C THR A 609 8.05 -22.44 12.61
N ASP A 610 7.34 -22.61 11.49
CA ASP A 610 5.88 -22.66 11.45
C ASP A 610 5.35 -23.89 12.20
N LEU A 611 5.99 -25.04 12.01
CA LEU A 611 5.70 -26.26 12.76
C LEU A 611 5.97 -26.10 14.26
N ALA A 612 7.01 -25.36 14.65
CA ALA A 612 7.37 -25.14 16.05
C ALA A 612 6.47 -24.12 16.78
N LEU A 613 5.89 -23.16 16.04
CA LEU A 613 5.01 -22.12 16.59
C LEU A 613 3.58 -22.62 16.80
N GLY A 614 3.16 -23.68 16.09
CA GLY A 614 1.86 -24.32 16.25
C GLY A 614 0.71 -23.42 15.83
N GLU A 615 0.14 -23.64 14.64
CA GLU A 615 -1.13 -23.01 14.27
C GLU A 615 -2.25 -23.57 15.18
N ASP A 616 -2.66 -22.76 16.16
CA ASP A 616 -3.95 -22.90 16.84
C ASP A 616 -5.02 -22.27 15.93
N GLY A 617 -5.45 -23.04 14.92
CA GLY A 617 -6.60 -22.72 14.07
C GLY A 617 -7.80 -23.57 14.45
N GLY A 618 -8.89 -22.94 14.90
CA GLY A 618 -10.24 -23.52 14.85
C GLY A 618 -10.96 -23.71 16.19
N GLY A 619 -11.28 -22.62 16.87
CA GLY A 619 -12.23 -22.58 17.97
C GLY A 619 -13.23 -21.42 17.78
N ALA A 620 -14.08 -21.52 16.75
CA ALA A 620 -15.42 -20.94 16.63
C ALA A 620 -16.11 -21.60 15.43
#